data_AF-A0A6J4MH41-F1
#
_entry.id   AF-A0A6J4MH41-F1
#
_cell.length_a   1.000
_cell.length_b   1.000
_cell.length_c   1.000
_cell.angle_alpha   90.00
_cell.angle_beta   90.00
_cell.angle_gamma   90.00
#
_symmetry.space_group_name_H-M   'P 1'
#
loop_
_entity.id
_entity.type
_entity.pdbx_description
1 polymer ?
#
loop_
_entity_poly.entity_id
_entity_poly.type
_entity_poly.pdbx_seq_one_letter_code
_entity_poly.pdbx_strand_id
1 'polypeptide(L)'
;GRLGRILTPDEAAHYPFSPAERAQLPAMRGRHIIGDPASVKAQLDVLVEASGANELMVTTNTGLYADRVRSYELLAEVFALTPQIAA
;
A
#
# COMPACT_ATOMS: atom_id res chain seq x y z
N GLY A 1 -7.16 11.61 22.04
CA GLY A 1 -7.24 12.25 20.71
C GLY A 1 -8.45 11.72 19.99
N ARG A 2 -9.30 12.59 19.45
CA ARG A 2 -10.37 12.15 18.55
C ARG A 2 -9.77 12.07 17.15
N LEU A 3 -9.64 10.86 16.63
CA LEU A 3 -9.40 10.67 15.21
C LEU A 3 -10.63 11.23 14.48
N GLY A 4 -10.40 12.08 13.48
CA GLY A 4 -11.48 12.63 12.66
C GLY A 4 -12.25 11.54 11.92
N ARG A 5 -13.42 11.89 11.38
CA ARG A 5 -14.20 10.98 10.53
C ARG A 5 -13.35 10.51 9.34
N ILE A 6 -13.30 9.20 9.10
CA ILE A 6 -12.70 8.64 7.89
C ILE A 6 -13.66 8.92 6.72
N LEU A 7 -13.11 9.47 5.64
CA LEU A 7 -13.88 9.75 4.41
C LEU A 7 -14.13 8.47 3.63
N THR A 8 -15.27 8.41 2.94
CA THR A 8 -15.50 7.40 1.89
C THR A 8 -14.52 7.62 0.71
N PRO A 9 -14.28 6.60 -0.13
CA PRO A 9 -13.43 6.76 -1.31
C PRO A 9 -13.86 7.90 -2.23
N ASP A 10 -15.17 8.09 -2.44
CA ASP A 10 -15.72 9.17 -3.27
C ASP A 10 -15.50 10.55 -2.65
N GLU A 11 -15.78 10.70 -1.35
CA GLU A 11 -15.48 11.94 -0.61
C GLU A 11 -13.98 12.27 -0.62
N ALA A 12 -13.11 11.26 -0.49
CA ALA A 12 -11.67 11.44 -0.50
C ALA A 12 -11.15 11.85 -1.89
N ALA A 13 -11.72 11.31 -2.98
CA ALA A 13 -11.36 11.66 -4.35
C ALA A 13 -11.67 13.13 -4.67
N HIS A 14 -12.73 13.68 -4.07
CA HIS A 14 -13.15 15.06 -4.22
C HIS A 14 -12.68 15.98 -3.09
N TYR A 15 -11.79 15.50 -2.19
CA TYR A 15 -11.34 16.28 -1.04
C TYR A 15 -10.60 17.56 -1.49
N PRO A 16 -11.06 18.76 -1.09
CA PRO A 16 -10.50 20.02 -1.56
C PRO A 16 -9.24 20.39 -0.78
N PHE A 17 -8.13 19.70 -1.07
CA PHE A 17 -6.84 20.00 -0.44
C PHE A 17 -6.47 21.49 -0.55
N SER A 18 -6.07 22.12 0.53
CA SER A 18 -5.44 23.44 0.51
C SER A 18 -4.07 23.41 -0.20
N PRO A 19 -3.52 24.55 -0.63
CA PRO A 19 -2.17 24.60 -1.21
C PRO A 19 -1.10 24.00 -0.28
N ALA A 20 -1.22 24.24 1.03
CA ALA A 20 -0.30 23.70 2.03
C ALA A 20 -0.38 22.17 2.13
N GLU A 21 -1.59 21.60 2.15
CA GLU A 21 -1.77 20.13 2.17
C GLU A 21 -1.28 19.48 0.87
N ARG A 22 -1.56 20.08 -0.29
CA ARG A 22 -1.09 19.57 -1.59
C ARG A 22 0.44 19.49 -1.64
N ALA A 23 1.14 20.46 -1.06
CA ALA A 23 2.59 20.46 -1.01
C ALA A 23 3.18 19.27 -0.22
N GLN A 24 2.41 18.65 0.68
CA GLN A 24 2.87 17.48 1.46
C GLN A 24 2.67 16.15 0.72
N LEU A 25 1.78 16.10 -0.28
CA LEU A 25 1.42 14.86 -0.97
C LEU A 25 2.63 14.12 -1.59
N PRO A 26 3.61 14.78 -2.24
CA PRO A 26 4.75 14.08 -2.81
C PRO A 26 5.58 13.33 -1.76
N ALA A 27 5.88 13.97 -0.63
CA ALA A 27 6.62 13.34 0.47
C ALA A 27 5.81 12.20 1.12
N MET A 28 4.50 12.35 1.23
CA MET A 28 3.63 11.28 1.71
C MET A 28 3.61 10.08 0.74
N ARG A 29 3.47 10.33 -0.56
CA ARG A 29 3.42 9.29 -1.60
C ARG A 29 4.76 8.60 -1.80
N GLY A 30 5.88 9.32 -1.71
CA GLY A 30 7.22 8.77 -1.88
C GLY A 30 7.62 7.72 -0.82
N ARG A 31 6.84 7.57 0.25
CA ARG A 31 7.02 6.52 1.28
C ARG A 31 6.17 5.28 1.03
N HIS A 32 5.36 5.26 -0.03
CA HIS A 32 4.49 4.14 -0.37
C HIS A 32 4.89 3.55 -1.73
N ILE A 33 4.83 2.23 -1.83
CA ILE A 33 4.97 1.51 -3.11
C ILE A 33 3.56 1.28 -3.64
N ILE A 34 3.23 1.90 -4.78
CA ILE A 34 1.90 1.85 -5.39
C ILE A 34 2.08 1.64 -6.90
N GLY A 35 1.40 0.65 -7.47
CA GLY A 35 1.47 0.35 -8.90
C GLY A 35 0.75 -0.93 -9.27
N ASP A 36 0.94 -1.38 -10.51
CA ASP A 36 0.57 -2.72 -10.95
C ASP A 36 1.45 -3.80 -10.27
N PRO A 37 1.05 -5.09 -10.33
CA PRO A 37 1.78 -6.15 -9.63
C PRO A 37 3.26 -6.27 -10.00
N ALA A 38 3.61 -6.06 -11.28
CA ALA A 38 4.99 -6.19 -11.73
C ALA A 38 5.85 -5.03 -11.23
N SER A 39 5.33 -3.79 -11.29
CA SER A 39 6.00 -2.60 -10.75
C SER A 39 6.19 -2.68 -9.24
N VAL A 40 5.17 -3.15 -8.51
CA VAL A 40 5.24 -3.32 -7.06
C VAL A 40 6.29 -4.37 -6.70
N LYS A 41 6.31 -5.52 -7.38
CA LYS A 41 7.32 -6.56 -7.14
C LYS A 41 8.74 -6.01 -7.35
N ALA A 42 8.99 -5.33 -8.46
CA ALA A 42 10.31 -4.76 -8.76
C ALA A 42 10.77 -3.75 -7.69
N GLN A 43 9.88 -2.88 -7.23
CA GLN A 43 10.20 -1.91 -6.17
C GLN A 43 10.45 -2.58 -4.81
N LEU A 44 9.71 -3.63 -4.48
CA LEU A 44 9.94 -4.42 -3.26
C LEU A 44 11.27 -5.17 -3.32
N ASP A 45 11.65 -5.74 -4.47
CA ASP A 45 12.94 -6.40 -4.66
C ASP A 45 14.10 -5.42 -4.41
N VAL A 46 14.00 -4.18 -4.93
CA VAL A 46 14.98 -3.11 -4.68
C VAL A 46 15.06 -2.75 -3.18
N LEU A 47 13.92 -2.69 -2.49
CA LEU A 47 13.89 -2.41 -1.05
C LEU A 47 14.56 -3.53 -0.24
N VAL A 48 14.33 -4.79 -0.61
CA VAL A 48 14.96 -5.96 0.02
C VAL A 48 16.47 -5.92 -0.19
N GLU A 49 16.92 -5.67 -1.42
CA GLU A 49 18.35 -5.56 -1.73
C GLU A 49 19.02 -4.44 -0.93
N ALA A 50 18.42 -3.26 -0.90
CA ALA A 50 18.97 -2.10 -0.19
C ALA A 50 18.99 -2.26 1.33
N SER A 51 18.03 -3.01 1.90
CA SER A 51 17.91 -3.20 3.34
C SER A 51 18.63 -4.45 3.86
N GLY A 52 18.89 -5.43 3.00
CA GLY A 52 19.38 -6.76 3.39
C GLY A 52 18.35 -7.58 4.19
N ALA A 53 17.08 -7.20 4.15
CA ALA A 53 16.01 -7.91 4.87
C ALA A 53 15.77 -9.29 4.25
N ASN A 54 15.44 -10.26 5.09
CA ASN A 54 15.04 -11.61 4.67
C ASN A 54 13.51 -11.79 4.63
N GLU A 55 12.76 -10.83 5.17
CA GLU A 55 11.31 -10.82 5.23
C GLU A 55 10.78 -9.39 5.06
N LEU A 56 9.60 -9.27 4.44
CA LEU A 56 8.85 -8.02 4.34
C LEU A 56 7.48 -8.17 5.02
N MET A 57 7.22 -7.36 6.04
CA MET A 57 5.89 -7.22 6.63
C MET A 57 5.09 -6.14 5.89
N VAL A 58 4.05 -6.53 5.15
CA VAL A 58 3.30 -5.60 4.29
C VAL A 58 2.07 -5.02 5.00
N THR A 59 2.03 -3.70 5.13
CA THR A 59 0.84 -2.96 5.58
C THR A 59 0.17 -2.28 4.40
N THR A 60 -1.14 -2.52 4.22
CA THR A 60 -1.91 -1.96 3.12
C THR A 60 -3.11 -1.16 3.65
N ASN A 61 -3.10 0.15 3.41
CA ASN A 61 -4.18 1.06 3.79
C ASN A 61 -5.05 1.38 2.57
N THR A 62 -6.22 0.76 2.48
CA THR A 62 -7.23 0.98 1.44
C THR A 62 -8.57 1.39 2.04
N GLY A 63 -9.43 2.00 1.22
CA GLY A 63 -10.78 2.39 1.65
C GLY A 63 -11.70 1.19 1.88
N LEU A 64 -11.59 0.15 1.05
CA LEU A 64 -12.40 -1.07 1.18
C LEU A 64 -11.54 -2.25 1.64
N TYR A 65 -12.15 -3.13 2.44
CA TYR A 65 -11.52 -4.37 2.89
C TYR A 65 -11.19 -5.32 1.73
N ALA A 66 -12.10 -5.41 0.74
CA ALA A 66 -11.91 -6.26 -0.43
C ALA A 66 -10.66 -5.86 -1.23
N ASP A 67 -10.39 -4.56 -1.39
CA ASP A 67 -9.19 -4.07 -2.07
C ASP A 67 -7.92 -4.49 -1.34
N ARG A 68 -7.93 -4.51 0.00
CA ARG A 68 -6.80 -4.97 0.80
C ARG A 68 -6.55 -6.47 0.59
N VAL A 69 -7.61 -7.28 0.61
CA VAL A 69 -7.50 -8.72 0.33
C VAL A 69 -6.93 -8.94 -1.07
N ARG A 70 -7.49 -8.26 -2.08
CA ARG A 70 -7.02 -8.36 -3.46
C ARG A 70 -5.55 -7.94 -3.61
N SER A 71 -5.12 -6.88 -2.91
CA SER A 71 -3.72 -6.46 -2.89
C SER A 71 -2.80 -7.56 -2.36
N TYR A 72 -3.20 -8.28 -1.32
CA TYR A 72 -2.40 -9.38 -0.76
C TYR A 72 -2.39 -10.61 -1.67
N GLU A 73 -3.51 -10.93 -2.32
CA GLU A 73 -3.56 -11.99 -3.33
C GLU A 73 -2.58 -11.72 -4.48
N LEU A 74 -2.58 -10.49 -5.00
CA LEU A 74 -1.67 -10.08 -6.08
C LEU A 74 -0.20 -10.16 -5.64
N LEU A 75 0.10 -9.78 -4.39
CA LEU A 75 1.44 -9.94 -3.83
C LEU A 75 1.82 -11.43 -3.72
N ALA A 76 0.93 -12.26 -3.20
CA ALA A 76 1.17 -13.70 -3.11
C ALA A 76 1.42 -14.33 -4.49
N GLU A 77 0.69 -13.89 -5.52
CA GLU A 77 0.86 -14.34 -6.91
C GLU A 77 2.25 -13.96 -7.46
N VAL A 78 2.66 -12.68 -7.38
CA VAL A 78 3.95 -12.22 -7.95
C VAL A 78 5.17 -12.72 -7.18
N PHE A 79 5.00 -13.11 -5.92
CA PHE A 79 6.03 -13.78 -5.12
C PHE A 79 5.91 -15.31 -5.12
N ALA A 80 4.96 -15.87 -5.87
CA ALA A 80 4.70 -17.30 -5.96
C ALA A 80 4.60 -18.00 -4.59
N LEU A 81 3.96 -17.33 -3.62
CA LEU A 81 3.81 -17.85 -2.27
C LEU A 81 2.90 -19.07 -2.27
N THR A 82 3.34 -20.13 -1.59
CA THR A 82 2.52 -21.33 -1.40
C THR A 82 1.60 -21.12 -0.20
N PRO A 83 0.28 -21.39 -0.32
CA PRO A 83 -0.63 -21.29 0.81
C PRO A 83 -0.19 -22.21 1.94
N GLN A 84 0.01 -21.64 3.12
CA GLN A 84 0.30 -22.42 4.31
C GLN A 84 -1.04 -22.69 5.00
N ILE A 85 -1.60 -23.88 4.79
CA ILE A 85 -2.79 -24.32 5.51
C ILE A 85 -2.33 -24.73 6.90
N ALA A 86 -2.67 -23.94 7.91
CA ALA A 86 -2.48 -24.33 9.30
C ALA A 86 -3.36 -25.55 9.59
N ALA A 87 -2.75 -26.61 10.12
CA ALA A 87 -3.42 -27.84 10.53
C ALA A 87 -4.33 -27.62 11.76
#